data_AF-A0AB34GPD0-F1
#
_entry.id   AF-A0AB34GPD0-F1
#
_cell.length_a   1.000
_cell.length_b   1.000
_cell.length_c   1.000
_cell.angle_alpha   90.00
_cell.angle_beta   90.00
_cell.angle_gamma   90.00
#
_symmetry.space_group_name_H-M   'P 1'
#
loop_
_entity.id
_entity.type
_entity.pdbx_description
1 polymer ?
#
loop_
_entity_poly.entity_id
_entity_poly.type
_entity_poly.pdbx_seq_one_letter_code
_entity_poly.pdbx_strand_id
1 'polypeptide(L)'
;MRTCVPPQHGGKACEGPELQTKLCSMAACPVEGQWLEWGPWGPCSMSCANGTQQRSRKCSVAGPAWATCTGALTDTRECGNLECPATDGKWGPWNAWSLCSKTCDTGWQRRFRMCQATGAQGYPCEGTGEEVKPCSEKRCPAFHEMCRDEYVMLMMWKKAAAGEIIYNKCPPNASGSASRRCLLSAQGVAYWGLPSFARCISHEYRYLYLSLREHLAKGQRMLAGEGMSQVVRSLQELLARRTYYSGDLLFSVDILRNVTDTFKRATYVPSADDVQRFFQVVSFMVDAENKDKWDDAQQVSPGSVHLLRVVEDFIHLVGDALKAFQSSLIVTDNLVISIQREPVSAVSSDITFPMRGRRGMKDWVRYSEDRLFLPKEVLSLSSPGKPAASGAAGSLGRGRGPGTVPPGPGHSHQRLLPADPEESSSYFVIGAVLYRTLGLILPPPRPPLAVTSRVMTVTVRPPTQPLAEPLITVELSYIINVSGALGGDRGYAPAGAAKGLSDGQVVCPDGRLNR
;
A
#
# COMPACT_ATOMS: atom_id res chain seq x y z
N MET A 1 2.37 -51.08 17.78
CA MET A 1 0.94 -51.13 18.12
C MET A 1 0.59 -52.57 18.42
N ARG A 2 -0.03 -52.84 19.56
CA ARG A 2 -0.46 -54.20 19.95
C ARG A 2 -1.99 -54.22 19.98
N THR A 3 -2.61 -55.25 19.43
CA THR A 3 -4.07 -55.41 19.44
C THR A 3 -4.42 -56.51 20.44
N CYS A 4 -5.14 -56.18 21.50
CA CYS A 4 -5.62 -57.14 22.49
C CYS A 4 -6.94 -57.77 22.02
N VAL A 5 -7.05 -59.09 22.14
CA VAL A 5 -8.31 -59.82 21.92
C VAL A 5 -8.84 -60.24 23.29
N PRO A 6 -10.08 -59.89 23.67
CA PRO A 6 -10.62 -60.18 24.99
C PRO A 6 -10.81 -61.70 25.20
N PRO A 7 -10.47 -62.24 26.39
CA PRO A 7 -10.62 -63.66 26.68
C PRO A 7 -12.10 -64.01 26.93
N GLN A 8 -12.62 -65.02 26.24
CA GLN A 8 -13.92 -65.60 26.58
C GLN A 8 -13.74 -66.59 27.74
N HIS A 9 -14.65 -66.55 28.72
CA HIS A 9 -14.63 -67.28 30.01
C HIS A 9 -13.87 -66.64 31.19
N GLY A 10 -14.02 -65.32 31.41
CA GLY A 10 -13.72 -64.69 32.71
C GLY A 10 -12.24 -64.50 33.06
N GLY A 11 -11.34 -64.59 32.08
CA GLY A 11 -9.92 -64.25 32.26
C GLY A 11 -9.68 -62.76 32.50
N LYS A 12 -8.58 -62.42 33.19
CA LYS A 12 -8.19 -61.02 33.47
C LYS A 12 -7.93 -60.24 32.17
N ALA A 13 -8.29 -58.96 32.16
CA ALA A 13 -8.09 -58.06 31.02
C ALA A 13 -6.61 -57.80 30.72
N CYS A 14 -6.27 -57.50 29.46
CA CYS A 14 -4.92 -57.11 29.05
C CYS A 14 -4.49 -55.81 29.76
N GLU A 15 -3.48 -55.86 30.62
CA GLU A 15 -2.87 -54.67 31.20
C GLU A 15 -1.64 -54.22 30.41
N GLY A 16 -1.71 -52.98 29.90
CA GLY A 16 -0.62 -52.29 29.20
C GLY A 16 -1.14 -51.34 28.11
N PRO A 17 -0.39 -50.28 27.75
CA PRO A 17 -0.81 -49.34 26.71
C PRO A 17 -0.75 -49.98 25.31
N GLU A 18 -1.81 -49.82 24.50
CA GLU A 18 -1.89 -50.37 23.12
C GLU A 18 -0.82 -49.78 22.17
N LEU A 19 -0.35 -48.58 22.51
CA LEU A 19 0.70 -47.87 21.78
C LEU A 19 1.84 -47.53 22.74
N GLN A 20 2.99 -48.15 22.51
CA GLN A 20 4.23 -47.84 23.20
C GLN A 20 5.19 -47.18 22.20
N THR A 21 5.49 -45.91 22.42
CA THR A 21 6.45 -45.14 21.62
C THR A 21 7.77 -45.05 22.37
N LYS A 22 8.79 -45.74 21.88
CA LYS A 22 10.19 -45.52 22.27
C LYS A 22 10.80 -44.58 21.23
N LEU A 23 11.54 -43.55 21.66
CA LEU A 23 12.44 -42.87 20.75
C LEU A 23 13.51 -43.87 20.30
N CYS A 24 13.56 -44.14 19.00
CA CYS A 24 14.71 -44.84 18.42
C CYS A 24 15.88 -43.88 18.51
N SER A 25 16.98 -44.27 19.16
CA SER A 25 18.25 -43.58 18.95
C SER A 25 18.66 -43.86 17.51
N MET A 26 18.22 -43.00 16.60
CA MET A 26 18.84 -42.86 15.30
C MET A 26 20.24 -42.36 15.59
N ALA A 27 21.19 -43.27 15.80
CA ALA A 27 22.59 -42.95 15.58
C ALA A 27 22.61 -42.23 14.24
N ALA A 28 23.05 -40.98 14.22
CA ALA A 28 23.18 -40.21 12.99
C ALA A 28 24.05 -41.04 12.06
N CYS A 29 23.44 -41.67 11.05
CA CYS A 29 24.20 -42.30 9.98
C CYS A 29 25.01 -41.16 9.36
N PRO A 30 26.35 -41.21 9.38
CA PRO A 30 27.16 -40.23 8.67
C PRO A 30 26.84 -40.41 7.20
N VAL A 31 25.97 -39.57 6.65
CA VAL A 31 25.79 -39.50 5.20
C VAL A 31 26.99 -38.71 4.69
N GLU A 32 28.10 -39.41 4.48
CA GLU A 32 29.29 -38.80 3.89
C GLU A 32 28.93 -38.31 2.48
N GLY A 33 29.30 -37.05 2.18
CA GLY A 33 29.14 -36.52 0.83
C GLY A 33 29.99 -37.34 -0.14
N GLN A 34 29.42 -37.72 -1.29
CA GLN A 34 30.17 -38.44 -2.31
C GLN A 34 30.87 -37.43 -3.22
N TRP A 35 32.11 -37.72 -3.60
CA TRP A 35 32.77 -36.92 -4.63
C TRP A 35 32.18 -37.26 -6.00
N LEU A 36 31.78 -36.25 -6.75
CA LEU A 36 31.50 -36.40 -8.18
C LEU A 36 32.79 -36.77 -8.91
N GLU A 37 32.63 -37.28 -10.13
CA GLU A 37 33.76 -37.57 -11.00
C GLU A 37 34.65 -36.34 -11.18
N TRP A 38 35.94 -36.61 -11.32
CA TRP A 38 36.92 -35.57 -11.59
C TRP A 38 36.59 -34.84 -12.89
N GLY A 39 36.64 -33.52 -12.84
CA GLY A 39 36.63 -32.72 -14.06
C GLY A 39 37.84 -33.04 -14.95
N PRO A 40 37.81 -32.59 -16.22
CA PRO A 40 38.93 -32.75 -17.12
C PRO A 40 40.17 -32.07 -16.54
N TRP A 41 41.35 -32.60 -16.89
CA TRP A 41 42.61 -31.96 -16.53
C TRP A 41 42.73 -30.59 -17.20
N GLY A 42 43.14 -29.59 -16.43
CA GLY A 42 43.51 -28.29 -16.97
C GLY A 42 44.77 -28.39 -17.86
N PRO A 43 45.08 -27.33 -18.62
CA PRO A 43 46.30 -27.28 -19.41
C PRO A 43 47.54 -27.40 -18.51
N CYS A 44 48.64 -27.93 -19.05
CA CYS A 44 49.91 -28.07 -18.33
C CYS A 44 50.47 -26.70 -17.93
N SER A 45 51.03 -26.57 -16.72
CA SER A 45 51.61 -25.30 -16.22
C SER A 45 52.81 -24.81 -17.05
N MET A 46 53.41 -25.69 -17.85
CA MET A 46 54.48 -25.41 -18.80
C MET A 46 54.11 -25.92 -20.19
N SER A 47 54.48 -25.17 -21.23
CA SER A 47 54.23 -25.55 -22.63
C SER A 47 55.22 -26.60 -23.16
N CYS A 48 56.37 -26.77 -22.51
CA CYS A 48 57.41 -27.75 -22.83
C CYS A 48 58.12 -28.18 -21.53
N ALA A 49 58.83 -29.33 -21.51
CA ALA A 49 59.36 -29.99 -20.30
C ALA A 49 58.31 -30.49 -19.28
N ASN A 50 58.74 -30.91 -18.09
CA ASN A 50 57.88 -31.49 -17.03
C ASN A 50 57.15 -30.41 -16.22
N GLY A 51 55.91 -30.09 -16.62
CA GLY A 51 55.01 -29.22 -15.85
C GLY A 51 54.05 -29.99 -14.94
N THR A 52 53.10 -29.25 -14.37
CA THR A 52 52.03 -29.78 -13.52
C THR A 52 50.68 -29.33 -14.05
N GLN A 53 49.71 -30.23 -14.13
CA GLN A 53 48.32 -29.93 -14.49
C GLN A 53 47.42 -30.26 -13.31
N GLN A 54 46.40 -29.43 -13.10
CA GLN A 54 45.47 -29.56 -11.99
C GLN A 54 44.07 -29.89 -12.50
N ARG A 55 43.33 -30.69 -11.75
CA ARG A 55 41.89 -30.92 -11.93
C ARG A 55 41.16 -30.75 -10.61
N SER A 56 39.87 -30.48 -10.69
CA SER A 56 39.00 -30.36 -9.51
C SER A 56 37.75 -31.22 -9.69
N ARG A 57 37.14 -31.61 -8.57
CA ARG A 57 35.88 -32.35 -8.52
C ARG A 57 34.90 -31.63 -7.61
N LYS A 58 33.60 -31.89 -7.77
CA LYS A 58 32.55 -31.29 -6.95
C LYS A 58 32.03 -32.32 -5.95
N CYS A 59 31.67 -31.91 -4.74
CA CYS A 59 31.04 -32.79 -3.75
C CYS A 59 29.53 -32.88 -4.06
N SER A 60 28.99 -34.07 -4.33
CA SER A 60 27.54 -34.28 -4.40
C SER A 60 27.00 -34.41 -2.99
N VAL A 61 26.44 -33.31 -2.47
CA VAL A 61 25.78 -33.33 -1.17
C VAL A 61 24.33 -33.80 -1.37
N ALA A 62 24.10 -35.10 -1.27
CA ALA A 62 22.76 -35.70 -1.26
C ALA A 62 22.15 -35.77 0.16
N GLY A 63 22.40 -34.77 1.01
CA GLY A 63 22.00 -34.76 2.41
C GLY A 63 21.92 -33.35 3.03
N PRO A 64 21.58 -33.25 4.33
CA PRO A 64 21.53 -31.96 5.03
C PRO A 64 22.87 -31.22 4.96
N ALA A 65 22.81 -29.88 5.01
CA ALA A 65 23.88 -28.93 4.65
C ALA A 65 25.23 -29.02 5.41
N TRP A 66 25.42 -30.01 6.28
CA TRP A 66 26.64 -30.26 7.06
C TRP A 66 27.43 -31.50 6.63
N ALA A 67 26.97 -32.26 5.62
CA ALA A 67 27.73 -33.39 5.08
C ALA A 67 29.00 -32.91 4.34
N THR A 68 30.17 -33.25 4.86
CA THR A 68 31.48 -32.89 4.30
C THR A 68 32.06 -34.06 3.51
N CYS A 69 32.51 -33.82 2.28
CA CYS A 69 33.32 -34.80 1.55
C CYS A 69 34.74 -34.86 2.14
N THR A 70 35.21 -36.05 2.53
CA THR A 70 36.57 -36.30 3.03
C THR A 70 37.53 -36.57 1.85
N GLY A 71 38.71 -35.93 1.86
CA GLY A 71 39.72 -36.06 0.80
C GLY A 71 39.96 -34.79 -0.03
N ALA A 72 40.91 -34.84 -0.97
CA ALA A 72 41.33 -33.66 -1.73
C ALA A 72 40.27 -33.19 -2.74
N LEU A 73 39.97 -31.88 -2.72
CA LEU A 73 39.10 -31.19 -3.69
C LEU A 73 39.78 -31.03 -5.06
N THR A 74 41.10 -30.89 -5.02
CA THR A 74 41.97 -30.64 -6.18
C THR A 74 43.04 -31.69 -6.24
N ASP A 75 43.31 -32.18 -7.45
CA ASP A 75 44.34 -33.16 -7.73
C ASP A 75 45.35 -32.55 -8.71
N THR A 76 46.63 -32.83 -8.49
CA THR A 76 47.73 -32.26 -9.26
C THR A 76 48.59 -33.40 -9.76
N ARG A 77 48.79 -33.48 -11.07
CA ARG A 77 49.69 -34.47 -11.67
C ARG A 77 50.75 -33.79 -12.52
N GLU A 78 51.86 -34.47 -12.71
CA GLU A 78 52.90 -34.07 -13.64
C GLU A 78 52.43 -34.28 -15.09
N CYS A 79 52.89 -33.40 -15.99
CA CYS A 79 52.75 -33.50 -17.44
C CYS A 79 54.11 -33.28 -18.07
N GLY A 80 54.56 -34.20 -18.92
CA GLY A 80 55.80 -34.03 -19.70
C GLY A 80 55.50 -33.72 -21.16
N ASN A 81 56.18 -32.72 -21.73
CA ASN A 81 56.25 -32.43 -23.16
C ASN A 81 57.72 -32.41 -23.62
N LEU A 82 57.95 -32.60 -24.94
CA LEU A 82 59.28 -32.61 -25.57
C LEU A 82 60.14 -31.37 -25.20
N GLU A 83 61.46 -31.56 -25.18
CA GLU A 83 62.48 -30.64 -24.64
C GLU A 83 62.47 -29.22 -25.24
N CYS A 84 62.69 -28.19 -24.40
CA CYS A 84 62.63 -26.77 -24.77
C CYS A 84 64.02 -26.18 -25.19
N PRO A 85 64.12 -25.38 -26.26
CA PRO A 85 65.36 -24.67 -26.68
C PRO A 85 65.65 -23.43 -25.82
N ALA A 86 66.91 -23.15 -25.45
CA ALA A 86 67.38 -22.31 -24.32
C ALA A 86 67.25 -20.75 -24.40
N THR A 87 66.51 -20.13 -23.47
CA THR A 87 66.40 -18.69 -23.14
C THR A 87 65.68 -18.49 -21.79
N ASP A 88 65.85 -17.33 -21.14
CA ASP A 88 65.33 -16.99 -19.81
C ASP A 88 63.79 -17.10 -19.69
N GLY A 89 63.31 -17.81 -18.67
CA GLY A 89 61.87 -18.05 -18.44
C GLY A 89 61.12 -16.78 -18.02
N LYS A 90 60.07 -16.42 -18.77
CA LYS A 90 59.21 -15.26 -18.46
C LYS A 90 57.81 -15.71 -18.08
N TRP A 91 57.20 -15.04 -17.11
CA TRP A 91 55.78 -15.26 -16.80
C TRP A 91 54.91 -14.81 -17.98
N GLY A 92 54.04 -15.70 -18.45
CA GLY A 92 52.94 -15.34 -19.35
C GLY A 92 51.90 -14.47 -18.65
N PRO A 93 50.92 -13.92 -19.39
CA PRO A 93 49.87 -13.10 -18.81
C PRO A 93 49.01 -13.90 -17.83
N TRP A 94 48.52 -13.21 -16.80
CA TRP A 94 47.51 -13.76 -15.89
C TRP A 94 46.21 -14.03 -16.63
N ASN A 95 45.55 -15.14 -16.29
CA ASN A 95 44.17 -15.36 -16.69
C ASN A 95 43.21 -14.44 -15.90
N ALA A 96 41.94 -14.43 -16.35
CA ALA A 96 40.89 -13.71 -15.65
C ALA A 96 40.67 -14.31 -14.24
N TRP A 97 40.35 -13.44 -13.29
CA TRP A 97 39.98 -13.85 -11.94
C TRP A 97 38.80 -14.81 -11.97
N SER A 98 38.85 -15.85 -11.14
CA SER A 98 37.70 -16.72 -10.88
C SER A 98 36.56 -15.92 -10.26
N LEU A 99 35.35 -16.48 -10.31
CA LEU A 99 34.25 -16.00 -9.48
C LEU A 99 34.65 -16.07 -7.99
N CYS A 100 34.06 -15.19 -7.18
CA CYS A 100 34.32 -15.20 -5.74
C CYS A 100 33.82 -16.51 -5.13
N SER A 101 34.63 -17.14 -4.27
CA SER A 101 34.26 -18.41 -3.64
C SER A 101 33.02 -18.32 -2.74
N LYS A 102 32.68 -17.12 -2.27
CA LYS A 102 31.48 -16.82 -1.48
C LYS A 102 30.81 -15.54 -1.96
N THR A 103 29.49 -15.48 -1.91
CA THR A 103 28.71 -14.28 -2.26
C THR A 103 28.56 -13.30 -1.10
N CYS A 104 28.79 -13.75 0.13
CA CYS A 104 28.83 -12.96 1.36
C CYS A 104 29.89 -13.54 2.32
N ASP A 105 30.28 -12.76 3.33
CA ASP A 105 31.51 -12.90 4.11
C ASP A 105 32.78 -12.91 3.25
N THR A 106 33.95 -12.96 3.91
CA THR A 106 35.23 -13.03 3.22
C THR A 106 35.33 -14.31 2.38
N GLY A 107 35.26 -14.15 1.06
CA GLY A 107 35.55 -15.16 0.05
C GLY A 107 36.92 -14.93 -0.60
N TRP A 108 37.29 -15.81 -1.54
CA TRP A 108 38.55 -15.74 -2.27
C TRP A 108 38.33 -15.83 -3.79
N GLN A 109 39.06 -15.02 -4.56
CA GLN A 109 39.21 -15.17 -6.01
C GLN A 109 40.61 -15.65 -6.31
N ARG A 110 40.74 -16.47 -7.35
CA ARG A 110 42.01 -17.04 -7.79
C ARG A 110 42.26 -16.71 -9.25
N ARG A 111 43.51 -16.48 -9.61
CA ARG A 111 43.96 -16.42 -11.00
C ARG A 111 45.29 -17.15 -11.14
N PHE A 112 45.56 -17.60 -12.36
CA PHE A 112 46.72 -18.40 -12.72
C PHE A 112 47.45 -17.78 -13.91
N ARG A 113 48.77 -17.92 -13.93
CA ARG A 113 49.63 -17.57 -15.07
C ARG A 113 50.57 -18.73 -15.35
N MET A 114 50.95 -18.90 -16.61
CA MET A 114 51.85 -19.98 -17.03
C MET A 114 53.28 -19.45 -17.13
N CYS A 115 54.27 -20.24 -16.72
CA CYS A 115 55.67 -19.92 -16.93
C CYS A 115 56.02 -20.28 -18.37
N GLN A 116 56.36 -19.27 -19.19
CA GLN A 116 56.84 -19.47 -20.55
C GLN A 116 58.35 -19.71 -20.47
N ALA A 117 58.72 -20.96 -20.15
CA ALA A 117 60.11 -21.40 -20.18
C ALA A 117 60.44 -21.89 -21.59
N THR A 118 61.18 -21.10 -22.34
CA THR A 118 61.81 -21.55 -23.58
C THR A 118 63.22 -21.98 -23.22
N GLY A 119 63.47 -23.10 -22.52
CA GLY A 119 64.86 -23.56 -22.36
C GLY A 119 65.28 -24.57 -21.28
N ALA A 120 66.17 -25.49 -21.65
CA ALA A 120 66.74 -26.57 -20.81
C ALA A 120 67.68 -26.15 -19.65
N GLN A 121 67.99 -24.86 -19.48
CA GLN A 121 68.71 -24.35 -18.30
C GLN A 121 68.02 -23.13 -17.66
N GLY A 122 66.70 -22.98 -17.86
CA GLY A 122 65.94 -21.86 -17.34
C GLY A 122 65.79 -21.92 -15.82
N TYR A 123 66.28 -20.89 -15.14
CA TYR A 123 65.90 -20.60 -13.74
C TYR A 123 64.37 -20.68 -13.61
N PRO A 124 63.83 -21.33 -12.57
CA PRO A 124 62.38 -21.35 -12.36
C PRO A 124 61.85 -19.92 -12.35
N CYS A 125 60.73 -19.66 -13.04
CA CYS A 125 60.11 -18.34 -13.00
C CYS A 125 59.91 -17.91 -11.53
N GLU A 126 60.57 -16.83 -11.10
CA GLU A 126 60.58 -16.41 -9.71
C GLU A 126 59.18 -15.88 -9.30
N GLY A 127 58.63 -16.39 -8.19
CA GLY A 127 57.29 -16.08 -7.71
C GLY A 127 56.25 -17.17 -7.96
N THR A 128 54.99 -16.92 -7.56
CA THR A 128 53.91 -17.92 -7.68
C THR A 128 53.18 -17.82 -9.02
N GLY A 129 52.79 -18.99 -9.56
CA GLY A 129 51.89 -19.10 -10.72
C GLY A 129 50.41 -18.97 -10.38
N GLU A 130 50.07 -18.94 -9.08
CA GLU A 130 48.73 -18.72 -8.54
C GLU A 130 48.73 -17.45 -7.69
N GLU A 131 47.70 -16.63 -7.85
CA GLU A 131 47.43 -15.48 -7.00
C GLU A 131 46.03 -15.59 -6.42
N VAL A 132 45.91 -15.36 -5.12
CA VAL A 132 44.66 -15.43 -4.38
C VAL A 132 44.42 -14.08 -3.72
N LYS A 133 43.24 -13.51 -3.92
CA LYS A 133 42.83 -12.26 -3.25
C LYS A 133 41.49 -12.42 -2.54
N PRO A 134 41.26 -11.72 -1.42
CA PRO A 134 39.96 -11.69 -0.78
C PRO A 134 38.94 -10.99 -1.68
N CYS A 135 37.69 -11.44 -1.61
CA CYS A 135 36.53 -10.89 -2.31
C CYS A 135 35.29 -10.95 -1.41
N SER A 136 34.32 -10.08 -1.65
CA SER A 136 33.08 -9.93 -0.87
C SER A 136 33.30 -9.45 0.57
N GLU A 137 32.88 -8.21 0.87
CA GLU A 137 32.94 -7.60 2.22
C GLU A 137 31.59 -7.61 2.95
N LYS A 138 30.51 -8.00 2.27
CA LYS A 138 29.16 -8.00 2.85
C LYS A 138 28.99 -9.18 3.80
N ARG A 139 28.70 -8.93 5.07
CA ARG A 139 28.41 -9.95 6.09
C ARG A 139 27.20 -10.81 5.73
N CYS A 140 27.31 -12.14 5.83
CA CYS A 140 26.16 -13.03 5.70
C CYS A 140 25.25 -12.92 6.94
N PRO A 141 23.92 -12.98 6.78
CA PRO A 141 22.99 -13.08 7.91
C PRO A 141 23.32 -14.32 8.76
N ALA A 142 23.38 -14.15 10.07
CA ALA A 142 23.54 -15.27 10.99
C ALA A 142 22.27 -16.13 10.99
N PHE A 143 22.39 -17.41 11.40
CA PHE A 143 21.25 -18.33 11.39
C PHE A 143 20.04 -17.85 12.20
N HIS A 144 20.27 -17.12 13.30
CA HIS A 144 19.20 -16.54 14.12
C HIS A 144 18.58 -15.27 13.50
N GLU A 145 19.21 -14.69 12.47
CA GLU A 145 18.71 -13.55 11.68
C GLU A 145 17.96 -14.04 10.41
N MET A 146 17.68 -15.34 10.31
CA MET A 146 16.96 -15.93 9.19
C MET A 146 15.64 -16.56 9.64
N CYS A 147 14.56 -16.23 8.93
CA CYS A 147 13.29 -16.92 9.09
C CYS A 147 13.36 -18.31 8.44
N ARG A 148 12.79 -19.32 9.14
CA ARG A 148 12.76 -20.71 8.67
C ARG A 148 11.61 -20.96 7.70
N ASP A 149 11.66 -22.07 6.99
CA ASP A 149 10.54 -22.51 6.16
C ASP A 149 9.29 -22.75 7.03
N GLU A 150 8.14 -22.19 6.63
CA GLU A 150 6.88 -22.29 7.38
C GLU A 150 5.71 -22.53 6.42
N TYR A 151 4.75 -23.38 6.80
CA TYR A 151 3.51 -23.58 6.04
C TYR A 151 2.32 -22.94 6.77
N VAL A 152 1.81 -21.83 6.24
CA VAL A 152 0.74 -21.04 6.86
C VAL A 152 -0.20 -20.55 5.77
N MET A 153 -1.51 -20.59 6.04
CA MET A 153 -2.58 -20.13 5.11
C MET A 153 -2.52 -20.83 3.74
N LEU A 154 -2.28 -22.16 3.76
CA LEU A 154 -2.14 -23.03 2.59
C LEU A 154 -0.97 -22.67 1.65
N MET A 155 0.03 -21.94 2.15
CA MET A 155 1.19 -21.49 1.38
C MET A 155 2.51 -21.87 2.07
N MET A 156 3.52 -22.23 1.28
CA MET A 156 4.89 -22.46 1.75
C MET A 156 5.68 -21.16 1.71
N TRP A 157 6.08 -20.66 2.88
CA TRP A 157 6.97 -19.51 3.03
C TRP A 157 8.41 -20.00 3.12
N LYS A 158 9.19 -19.77 2.06
CA LYS A 158 10.58 -20.21 1.99
C LYS A 158 11.47 -19.38 2.92
N LYS A 159 12.53 -19.99 3.44
CA LYS A 159 13.53 -19.34 4.27
C LYS A 159 14.00 -18.02 3.67
N ALA A 160 14.16 -17.00 4.51
CA ALA A 160 14.51 -15.65 4.11
C ALA A 160 15.34 -14.95 5.19
N ALA A 161 16.23 -14.06 4.80
CA ALA A 161 16.95 -13.22 5.76
C ALA A 161 16.04 -12.11 6.31
N ALA A 162 16.33 -11.64 7.53
CA ALA A 162 15.62 -10.50 8.10
C ALA A 162 15.68 -9.27 7.17
N GLY A 163 14.54 -8.62 6.97
CA GLY A 163 14.34 -7.53 6.02
C GLY A 163 13.83 -7.97 4.65
N GLU A 164 14.04 -9.22 4.24
CA GLU A 164 13.57 -9.74 2.96
C GLU A 164 12.06 -10.01 2.96
N ILE A 165 11.46 -9.90 1.77
CA ILE A 165 10.05 -10.21 1.52
C ILE A 165 9.97 -11.40 0.58
N ILE A 166 9.23 -12.42 0.98
CA ILE A 166 8.93 -13.57 0.14
C ILE A 166 7.54 -13.41 -0.45
N TYR A 167 7.41 -13.79 -1.72
CA TYR A 167 6.17 -13.72 -2.47
C TYR A 167 5.63 -15.11 -2.77
N ASN A 168 4.33 -15.25 -2.65
CA ASN A 168 3.56 -16.42 -3.07
C ASN A 168 2.39 -15.96 -3.96
N LYS A 169 1.81 -16.92 -4.69
CA LYS A 169 0.54 -16.67 -5.39
C LYS A 169 -0.59 -16.55 -4.35
N CYS A 170 -1.58 -15.71 -4.63
CA CYS A 170 -2.79 -15.65 -3.81
C CYS A 170 -3.53 -17.00 -3.78
N PRO A 171 -4.44 -17.21 -2.80
CA PRO A 171 -5.31 -18.39 -2.77
C PRO A 171 -6.14 -18.52 -4.06
N PRO A 172 -6.63 -19.72 -4.44
CA PRO A 172 -7.19 -20.00 -5.77
C PRO A 172 -8.46 -19.20 -6.13
N ASN A 173 -9.17 -18.66 -5.14
CA ASN A 173 -10.32 -17.78 -5.31
C ASN A 173 -9.94 -16.31 -5.64
N ALA A 174 -8.64 -16.00 -5.64
CA ALA A 174 -8.10 -14.68 -5.89
C ALA A 174 -6.91 -14.73 -6.85
N SER A 175 -6.65 -13.62 -7.53
CA SER A 175 -5.46 -13.46 -8.36
C SER A 175 -4.60 -12.30 -7.88
N GLY A 176 -3.29 -12.47 -7.95
CA GLY A 176 -2.30 -11.52 -7.45
C GLY A 176 -1.16 -12.24 -6.72
N SER A 177 -0.48 -11.50 -5.84
CA SER A 177 0.61 -12.03 -5.02
C SER A 177 0.35 -11.79 -3.53
N ALA A 178 0.44 -12.85 -2.72
CA ALA A 178 0.57 -12.72 -1.27
C ALA A 178 2.06 -12.48 -0.94
N SER A 179 2.35 -11.71 0.11
CA SER A 179 3.74 -11.45 0.50
C SER A 179 3.92 -11.55 2.01
N ARG A 180 5.12 -11.87 2.47
CA ARG A 180 5.42 -11.94 3.90
C ARG A 180 6.84 -11.48 4.13
N ARG A 181 7.03 -10.61 5.12
CA ARG A 181 8.33 -10.05 5.47
C ARG A 181 8.92 -10.81 6.65
N CYS A 182 10.20 -11.14 6.55
CA CYS A 182 10.97 -11.61 7.69
C CYS A 182 11.43 -10.39 8.50
N LEU A 183 11.08 -10.33 9.78
CA LEU A 183 11.37 -9.21 10.68
C LEU A 183 12.40 -9.63 11.71
N LEU A 184 13.14 -8.66 12.26
CA LEU A 184 14.09 -8.87 13.34
C LEU A 184 13.50 -8.33 14.65
N SER A 185 13.49 -9.14 15.71
CA SER A 185 13.06 -8.69 17.03
C SER A 185 14.10 -7.76 17.66
N ALA A 186 13.72 -7.05 18.72
CA ALA A 186 14.66 -6.22 19.49
C ALA A 186 15.83 -7.02 20.07
N GLN A 187 15.66 -8.33 20.28
CA GLN A 187 16.70 -9.25 20.73
C GLN A 187 17.58 -9.77 19.57
N GLY A 188 17.36 -9.32 18.33
CA GLY A 188 18.12 -9.75 17.17
C GLY A 188 17.67 -11.09 16.57
N VAL A 189 16.52 -11.64 16.97
CA VAL A 189 16.04 -12.92 16.45
C VAL A 189 15.02 -12.70 15.34
N ALA A 190 15.20 -13.38 14.21
CA ALA A 190 14.32 -13.29 13.06
C ALA A 190 13.02 -14.08 13.27
N TYR A 191 11.90 -13.47 12.90
CA TYR A 191 10.58 -14.05 12.94
C TYR A 191 9.75 -13.60 11.75
N TRP A 192 8.79 -14.41 11.33
CA TRP A 192 7.91 -14.03 10.25
C TRP A 192 6.84 -13.03 10.72
N GLY A 193 6.70 -11.92 10.00
CA GLY A 193 5.56 -11.03 10.14
C GLY A 193 4.25 -11.68 9.66
N LEU A 194 3.13 -10.98 9.85
CA LEU A 194 1.83 -11.42 9.31
C LEU A 194 1.87 -11.45 7.76
N PRO A 195 1.27 -12.45 7.11
CA PRO A 195 1.12 -12.45 5.66
C PRO A 195 0.26 -11.27 5.19
N SER A 196 0.77 -10.58 4.17
CA SER A 196 0.09 -9.48 3.48
C SER A 196 -0.68 -10.01 2.27
N PHE A 197 -1.97 -9.68 2.23
CA PHE A 197 -2.89 -9.95 1.13
C PHE A 197 -3.35 -8.65 0.43
N ALA A 198 -2.63 -7.55 0.65
CA ALA A 198 -2.90 -6.24 0.04
C ALA A 198 -2.89 -6.24 -1.50
N ARG A 199 -2.22 -7.22 -2.14
CA ARG A 199 -2.20 -7.39 -3.60
C ARG A 199 -3.02 -8.59 -4.08
N CYS A 200 -3.83 -9.19 -3.22
CA CYS A 200 -4.78 -10.24 -3.59
C CYS A 200 -6.15 -9.63 -3.85
N ILE A 201 -6.68 -9.91 -5.05
CA ILE A 201 -8.01 -9.46 -5.46
C ILE A 201 -8.83 -10.70 -5.81
N SER A 202 -9.96 -10.86 -5.14
CA SER A 202 -10.93 -11.93 -5.35
C SER A 202 -11.52 -11.88 -6.74
N HIS A 203 -11.83 -13.04 -7.32
CA HIS A 203 -12.36 -13.12 -8.69
C HIS A 203 -13.70 -12.39 -8.85
N GLU A 204 -14.58 -12.45 -7.85
CA GLU A 204 -15.87 -11.74 -7.85
C GLU A 204 -15.70 -10.22 -8.06
N TYR A 205 -14.72 -9.60 -7.38
CA TYR A 205 -14.42 -8.17 -7.54
C TYR A 205 -13.81 -7.87 -8.91
N ARG A 206 -12.92 -8.74 -9.43
CA ARG A 206 -12.40 -8.58 -10.80
C ARG A 206 -13.50 -8.63 -11.85
N TYR A 207 -14.44 -9.56 -11.73
CA TYR A 207 -15.57 -9.64 -12.65
C TYR A 207 -16.45 -8.39 -12.59
N LEU A 208 -16.68 -7.86 -11.38
CA LEU A 208 -17.40 -6.60 -11.21
C LEU A 208 -16.70 -5.43 -11.91
N TYR A 209 -15.37 -5.34 -11.83
CA TYR A 209 -14.60 -4.31 -12.53
C TYR A 209 -14.62 -4.48 -14.06
N LEU A 210 -14.65 -5.72 -14.56
CA LEU A 210 -14.85 -5.98 -15.99
C LEU A 210 -16.23 -5.50 -16.45
N SER A 211 -17.28 -5.80 -15.68
CA SER A 211 -18.64 -5.31 -15.95
C SER A 211 -18.68 -3.77 -15.98
N LEU A 212 -18.02 -3.09 -15.04
CA LEU A 212 -17.86 -1.62 -15.08
C LEU A 212 -17.28 -1.15 -16.42
N ARG A 213 -16.20 -1.79 -16.91
CA ARG A 213 -15.57 -1.42 -18.19
C ARG A 213 -16.48 -1.69 -19.39
N GLU A 214 -17.27 -2.76 -19.35
CA GLU A 214 -18.25 -3.07 -20.40
C GLU A 214 -19.35 -2.00 -20.49
N HIS A 215 -19.84 -1.50 -19.35
CA HIS A 215 -20.81 -0.40 -19.36
C HIS A 215 -20.24 0.89 -19.96
N LEU A 216 -18.95 1.16 -19.74
CA LEU A 216 -18.26 2.29 -20.35
C LEU A 216 -18.06 2.12 -21.86
N ALA A 217 -17.81 0.90 -22.32
CA ALA A 217 -17.58 0.60 -23.73
C ALA A 217 -18.82 0.82 -24.61
N LYS A 218 -20.03 0.83 -24.03
CA LYS A 218 -21.29 1.07 -24.75
C LYS A 218 -21.45 2.50 -25.28
N GLY A 219 -20.61 3.45 -24.85
CA GLY A 219 -20.50 4.81 -25.42
C GLY A 219 -21.69 5.76 -25.16
N GLN A 220 -22.76 5.31 -24.50
CA GLN A 220 -23.94 6.12 -24.18
C GLN A 220 -23.93 6.59 -22.73
N ARG A 221 -24.11 7.90 -22.50
CA ARG A 221 -24.01 8.53 -21.17
C ARG A 221 -25.02 7.98 -20.15
N MET A 222 -26.29 7.85 -20.54
CA MET A 222 -27.35 7.37 -19.64
C MET A 222 -27.15 5.89 -19.28
N LEU A 223 -26.83 5.03 -20.27
CA LEU A 223 -26.54 3.61 -20.01
C LEU A 223 -25.27 3.41 -19.17
N ALA A 224 -24.27 4.29 -19.33
CA ALA A 224 -23.09 4.27 -18.48
C ALA A 224 -23.46 4.59 -17.03
N GLY A 225 -24.30 5.60 -16.80
CA GLY A 225 -24.83 5.95 -15.48
C GLY A 225 -25.62 4.81 -14.84
N GLU A 226 -26.62 4.27 -15.53
CA GLU A 226 -27.42 3.13 -15.02
C GLU A 226 -26.54 1.89 -14.74
N GLY A 227 -25.57 1.63 -15.62
CA GLY A 227 -24.57 0.60 -15.42
C GLY A 227 -23.73 0.80 -14.17
N MET A 228 -23.29 2.03 -13.89
CA MET A 228 -22.58 2.35 -12.66
C MET A 228 -23.46 2.16 -11.41
N SER A 229 -24.75 2.53 -11.46
CA SER A 229 -25.70 2.21 -10.38
C SER A 229 -25.82 0.71 -10.15
N GLN A 230 -25.86 -0.10 -11.22
CA GLN A 230 -25.85 -1.56 -11.10
C GLN A 230 -24.55 -2.07 -10.45
N VAL A 231 -23.40 -1.51 -10.83
CA VAL A 231 -22.10 -1.86 -10.23
C VAL A 231 -22.09 -1.56 -8.72
N VAL A 232 -22.65 -0.42 -8.28
CA VAL A 232 -22.75 -0.08 -6.84
C VAL A 232 -23.62 -1.08 -6.09
N ARG A 233 -24.74 -1.53 -6.66
CA ARG A 233 -25.61 -2.55 -6.05
C ARG A 233 -24.87 -3.88 -5.89
N SER A 234 -24.21 -4.35 -6.94
CA SER A 234 -23.40 -5.57 -6.87
C SER A 234 -22.23 -5.46 -5.88
N LEU A 235 -21.57 -4.31 -5.82
CA LEU A 235 -20.48 -4.06 -4.86
C LEU A 235 -20.99 -4.12 -3.42
N GLN A 236 -22.17 -3.55 -3.17
CA GLN A 236 -22.81 -3.58 -1.86
C GLN A 236 -23.12 -5.01 -1.41
N GLU A 237 -23.59 -5.87 -2.32
CA GLU A 237 -23.85 -7.28 -2.04
C GLU A 237 -22.55 -8.05 -1.73
N LEU A 238 -21.47 -7.81 -2.47
CA LEU A 238 -20.17 -8.44 -2.22
C LEU A 238 -19.58 -8.05 -0.86
N LEU A 239 -19.60 -6.76 -0.51
CA LEU A 239 -19.07 -6.30 0.76
C LEU A 239 -19.94 -6.70 1.96
N ALA A 240 -21.25 -6.88 1.75
CA ALA A 240 -22.15 -7.38 2.79
C ALA A 240 -21.78 -8.79 3.27
N ARG A 241 -21.11 -9.61 2.43
CA ARG A 241 -20.66 -10.96 2.79
C ARG A 241 -19.48 -10.98 3.78
N ARG A 242 -18.73 -9.88 3.91
CA ARG A 242 -17.54 -9.76 4.77
C ARG A 242 -16.36 -10.70 4.44
N THR A 243 -16.43 -11.46 3.36
CA THR A 243 -15.39 -12.42 2.91
C THR A 243 -14.47 -11.82 1.85
N TYR A 244 -13.71 -10.78 2.20
CA TYR A 244 -12.80 -10.10 1.28
C TYR A 244 -11.39 -9.93 1.85
N TYR A 245 -10.39 -9.89 0.96
CA TYR A 245 -8.98 -9.63 1.28
C TYR A 245 -8.70 -8.14 1.47
N SER A 246 -7.53 -7.82 2.01
CA SER A 246 -7.03 -6.44 2.12
C SER A 246 -6.97 -5.75 0.75
N GLY A 247 -6.56 -6.46 -0.30
CA GLY A 247 -6.53 -5.93 -1.66
C GLY A 247 -7.91 -5.66 -2.26
N ASP A 248 -8.95 -6.39 -1.84
CA ASP A 248 -10.33 -6.14 -2.28
C ASP A 248 -10.86 -4.81 -1.74
N LEU A 249 -10.45 -4.39 -0.55
CA LEU A 249 -10.80 -3.07 0.00
C LEU A 249 -10.21 -1.93 -0.86
N LEU A 250 -8.91 -2.02 -1.18
CA LEU A 250 -8.27 -1.05 -2.09
C LEU A 250 -8.95 -1.03 -3.46
N PHE A 251 -9.23 -2.21 -4.00
CA PHE A 251 -9.85 -2.34 -5.30
C PHE A 251 -11.30 -1.81 -5.30
N SER A 252 -12.02 -1.95 -4.19
CA SER A 252 -13.34 -1.36 -4.00
C SER A 252 -13.28 0.18 -4.01
N VAL A 253 -12.25 0.79 -3.42
CA VAL A 253 -12.04 2.25 -3.51
C VAL A 253 -11.86 2.68 -4.96
N ASP A 254 -11.07 1.94 -5.74
CA ASP A 254 -10.87 2.24 -7.16
C ASP A 254 -12.15 2.09 -7.99
N ILE A 255 -12.97 1.06 -7.70
CA ILE A 255 -14.30 0.90 -8.31
C ILE A 255 -15.18 2.12 -8.00
N LEU A 256 -15.28 2.51 -6.73
CA LEU A 256 -16.09 3.67 -6.32
C LEU A 256 -15.57 4.97 -6.95
N ARG A 257 -14.25 5.17 -7.03
CA ARG A 257 -13.67 6.33 -7.72
C ARG A 257 -14.12 6.38 -9.18
N ASN A 258 -13.97 5.27 -9.90
CA ASN A 258 -14.34 5.20 -11.31
C ASN A 258 -15.85 5.38 -11.52
N VAL A 259 -16.68 4.87 -10.61
CA VAL A 259 -18.13 5.08 -10.59
C VAL A 259 -18.45 6.56 -10.43
N THR A 260 -17.92 7.22 -9.39
CA THR A 260 -18.13 8.65 -9.12
C THR A 260 -17.66 9.52 -10.28
N ASP A 261 -16.49 9.22 -10.85
CA ASP A 261 -15.97 9.93 -12.02
C ASP A 261 -16.84 9.73 -13.26
N THR A 262 -17.42 8.55 -13.43
CA THR A 262 -18.34 8.27 -14.54
C THR A 262 -19.65 9.00 -14.37
N PHE A 263 -20.22 9.06 -13.16
CA PHE A 263 -21.39 9.88 -12.88
C PHE A 263 -21.14 11.36 -13.19
N LYS A 264 -19.99 11.91 -12.74
CA LYS A 264 -19.55 13.28 -13.05
C LYS A 264 -19.48 13.52 -14.56
N ARG A 265 -18.74 12.66 -15.30
CA ARG A 265 -18.55 12.80 -16.76
C ARG A 265 -19.83 12.62 -17.57
N ALA A 266 -20.73 11.75 -17.11
CA ALA A 266 -22.00 11.47 -17.78
C ALA A 266 -23.11 12.46 -17.39
N THR A 267 -22.84 13.42 -16.49
CA THR A 267 -23.84 14.31 -15.87
C THR A 267 -25.06 13.51 -15.37
N TYR A 268 -24.79 12.34 -14.81
CA TYR A 268 -25.82 11.40 -14.37
C TYR A 268 -26.05 11.57 -12.87
N VAL A 269 -27.31 11.76 -12.49
CA VAL A 269 -27.71 11.88 -11.09
C VAL A 269 -28.24 10.52 -10.60
N PRO A 270 -27.59 9.89 -9.62
CA PRO A 270 -28.05 8.62 -9.07
C PRO A 270 -29.37 8.79 -8.29
N SER A 271 -30.17 7.72 -8.25
CA SER A 271 -31.40 7.69 -7.45
C SER A 271 -31.10 7.75 -5.94
N ALA A 272 -32.07 8.17 -5.13
CA ALA A 272 -31.89 8.24 -3.67
C ALA A 272 -31.49 6.88 -3.05
N ASP A 273 -32.05 5.79 -3.59
CA ASP A 273 -31.72 4.42 -3.16
C ASP A 273 -30.26 4.06 -3.51
N ASP A 274 -29.78 4.47 -4.69
CA ASP A 274 -28.39 4.22 -5.10
C ASP A 274 -27.41 5.04 -4.28
N VAL A 275 -27.76 6.29 -3.93
CA VAL A 275 -26.99 7.14 -3.02
C VAL A 275 -26.89 6.47 -1.64
N GLN A 276 -27.99 5.94 -1.11
CA GLN A 276 -27.98 5.22 0.16
C GLN A 276 -27.11 3.96 0.10
N ARG A 277 -27.16 3.20 -1.01
CA ARG A 277 -26.32 2.00 -1.22
C ARG A 277 -24.84 2.35 -1.33
N PHE A 278 -24.50 3.44 -2.00
CA PHE A 278 -23.12 3.93 -2.08
C PHE A 278 -22.56 4.20 -0.67
N PHE A 279 -23.30 4.94 0.17
CA PHE A 279 -22.84 5.19 1.54
C PHE A 279 -22.90 3.95 2.44
N GLN A 280 -23.78 2.99 2.16
CA GLN A 280 -23.78 1.69 2.83
C GLN A 280 -22.51 0.89 2.49
N VAL A 281 -22.04 0.93 1.24
CA VAL A 281 -20.76 0.35 0.82
C VAL A 281 -19.61 0.96 1.62
N VAL A 282 -19.54 2.29 1.67
CA VAL A 282 -18.50 2.99 2.46
C VAL A 282 -18.59 2.59 3.93
N SER A 283 -19.80 2.48 4.48
CA SER A 283 -20.05 2.05 5.86
C SER A 283 -19.50 0.65 6.15
N PHE A 284 -19.64 -0.30 5.21
CA PHE A 284 -19.04 -1.63 5.36
C PHE A 284 -17.52 -1.59 5.25
N MET A 285 -16.97 -0.75 4.38
CA MET A 285 -15.53 -0.63 4.20
C MET A 285 -14.85 -0.07 5.45
N VAL A 286 -15.43 0.96 6.09
CA VAL A 286 -14.86 1.61 7.28
C VAL A 286 -15.20 0.91 8.59
N ASP A 287 -15.82 -0.27 8.56
CA ASP A 287 -16.14 -1.04 9.77
C ASP A 287 -14.87 -1.34 10.60
N ALA A 288 -14.99 -1.29 11.93
CA ALA A 288 -13.87 -1.53 12.83
C ALA A 288 -13.27 -2.93 12.68
N GLU A 289 -14.06 -3.93 12.26
CA GLU A 289 -13.60 -5.29 11.98
C GLU A 289 -12.56 -5.34 10.84
N ASN A 290 -12.52 -4.33 9.98
CA ASN A 290 -11.60 -4.26 8.85
C ASN A 290 -10.27 -3.58 9.20
N LYS A 291 -10.03 -3.21 10.46
CA LYS A 291 -8.81 -2.50 10.88
C LYS A 291 -7.54 -3.18 10.37
N ASP A 292 -7.35 -4.47 10.66
CA ASP A 292 -6.13 -5.19 10.29
C ASP A 292 -5.97 -5.32 8.77
N LYS A 293 -7.08 -5.46 8.04
CA LYS A 293 -7.09 -5.51 6.57
C LYS A 293 -6.70 -4.16 5.97
N TRP A 294 -7.16 -3.05 6.56
CA TRP A 294 -6.73 -1.72 6.15
C TRP A 294 -5.28 -1.45 6.51
N ASP A 295 -4.82 -1.87 7.68
CA ASP A 295 -3.43 -1.75 8.10
C ASP A 295 -2.50 -2.52 7.13
N ASP A 296 -2.92 -3.69 6.63
CA ASP A 296 -2.23 -4.42 5.56
C ASP A 296 -2.30 -3.69 4.21
N ALA A 297 -3.50 -3.30 3.75
CA ALA A 297 -3.72 -2.59 2.49
C ALA A 297 -2.89 -1.30 2.38
N GLN A 298 -2.80 -0.53 3.47
CA GLN A 298 -2.11 0.76 3.53
C GLN A 298 -0.59 0.65 3.43
N GLN A 299 -0.01 -0.54 3.60
CA GLN A 299 1.41 -0.78 3.31
C GLN A 299 1.71 -0.64 1.81
N VAL A 300 0.70 -0.81 0.94
CA VAL A 300 0.85 -0.70 -0.52
C VAL A 300 0.38 0.64 -1.04
N SER A 301 -0.75 1.17 -0.55
CA SER A 301 -1.33 2.43 -1.02
C SER A 301 -2.23 3.05 0.06
N PRO A 302 -2.27 4.39 0.24
CA PRO A 302 -3.10 5.06 1.26
C PRO A 302 -4.59 5.05 0.89
N GLY A 303 -5.21 3.87 0.88
CA GLY A 303 -6.58 3.68 0.38
C GLY A 303 -7.67 4.38 1.20
N SER A 304 -7.49 4.56 2.51
CA SER A 304 -8.44 5.30 3.35
C SER A 304 -8.53 6.78 2.97
N VAL A 305 -7.40 7.39 2.61
CA VAL A 305 -7.33 8.78 2.13
C VAL A 305 -7.99 8.90 0.75
N HIS A 306 -7.76 7.93 -0.13
CA HIS A 306 -8.46 7.88 -1.42
C HIS A 306 -9.97 7.72 -1.25
N LEU A 307 -10.42 6.88 -0.30
CA LEU A 307 -11.83 6.71 0.01
C LEU A 307 -12.48 8.01 0.48
N LEU A 308 -11.80 8.79 1.34
CA LEU A 308 -12.27 10.09 1.78
C LEU A 308 -12.52 11.05 0.61
N ARG A 309 -11.58 11.15 -0.33
CA ARG A 309 -11.72 11.98 -1.54
C ARG A 309 -12.89 11.53 -2.41
N VAL A 310 -13.07 10.21 -2.56
CA VAL A 310 -14.20 9.64 -3.32
C VAL A 310 -15.53 9.97 -2.68
N VAL A 311 -15.61 9.94 -1.34
CA VAL A 311 -16.81 10.32 -0.58
C VAL A 311 -17.11 11.82 -0.75
N GLU A 312 -16.11 12.69 -0.63
CA GLU A 312 -16.25 14.14 -0.85
C GLU A 312 -16.77 14.46 -2.27
N ASP A 313 -16.13 13.88 -3.29
CA ASP A 313 -16.55 14.08 -4.68
C ASP A 313 -17.98 13.58 -4.94
N PHE A 314 -18.37 12.45 -4.35
CA PHE A 314 -19.72 11.91 -4.49
C PHE A 314 -20.76 12.78 -3.76
N ILE A 315 -20.43 13.33 -2.59
CA ILE A 315 -21.28 14.27 -1.87
C ILE A 315 -21.58 15.50 -2.73
N HIS A 316 -20.56 16.08 -3.36
CA HIS A 316 -20.75 17.25 -4.22
C HIS A 316 -21.58 16.93 -5.47
N LEU A 317 -21.35 15.77 -6.09
CA LEU A 317 -22.18 15.30 -7.20
C LEU A 317 -23.67 15.18 -6.83
N VAL A 318 -23.97 14.63 -5.66
CA VAL A 318 -25.36 14.51 -5.18
C VAL A 318 -25.93 15.88 -4.80
N GLY A 319 -25.12 16.73 -4.15
CA GLY A 319 -25.55 18.06 -3.72
C GLY A 319 -25.89 18.99 -4.87
N ASP A 320 -25.15 18.91 -5.99
CA ASP A 320 -25.44 19.67 -7.22
C ASP A 320 -26.78 19.28 -7.85
N ALA A 321 -27.30 18.09 -7.55
CA ALA A 321 -28.59 17.60 -8.02
C ALA A 321 -29.77 17.94 -7.08
N LEU A 322 -29.51 18.38 -5.85
CA LEU A 322 -30.55 18.76 -4.90
C LEU A 322 -31.25 20.06 -5.34
N LYS A 323 -32.50 20.27 -4.93
CA LYS A 323 -33.17 21.57 -5.11
C LYS A 323 -32.64 22.59 -4.10
N ALA A 324 -32.84 23.87 -4.36
CA ALA A 324 -32.52 24.95 -3.41
C ALA A 324 -33.19 24.70 -2.04
N PHE A 325 -32.45 24.93 -0.95
CA PHE A 325 -32.87 24.70 0.44
C PHE A 325 -33.18 23.24 0.78
N GLN A 326 -32.81 22.29 -0.08
CA GLN A 326 -33.03 20.88 0.19
C GLN A 326 -31.83 20.31 0.97
N SER A 327 -32.15 19.59 2.04
CA SER A 327 -31.18 18.80 2.82
C SER A 327 -31.45 17.31 2.65
N SER A 328 -30.40 16.53 2.43
CA SER A 328 -30.42 15.07 2.50
C SER A 328 -29.61 14.59 3.69
N LEU A 329 -30.19 13.73 4.52
CA LEU A 329 -29.53 13.13 5.68
C LEU A 329 -29.46 11.62 5.47
N ILE A 330 -28.24 11.08 5.45
CA ILE A 330 -27.98 9.64 5.35
C ILE A 330 -27.38 9.16 6.67
N VAL A 331 -27.93 8.08 7.23
CA VAL A 331 -27.49 7.51 8.50
C VAL A 331 -27.22 6.02 8.29
N THR A 332 -25.99 5.58 8.59
CA THR A 332 -25.58 4.18 8.57
C THR A 332 -25.03 3.75 9.94
N ASP A 333 -24.49 2.54 10.05
CA ASP A 333 -23.92 2.04 11.31
C ASP A 333 -22.56 2.68 11.65
N ASN A 334 -21.81 3.13 10.63
CA ASN A 334 -20.47 3.69 10.79
C ASN A 334 -20.33 5.15 10.28
N LEU A 335 -21.36 5.72 9.64
CA LEU A 335 -21.34 7.05 9.03
C LEU A 335 -22.66 7.80 9.28
N VAL A 336 -22.57 9.11 9.48
CA VAL A 336 -23.70 10.04 9.31
C VAL A 336 -23.28 11.14 8.36
N ILE A 337 -24.12 11.43 7.37
CA ILE A 337 -23.83 12.38 6.31
C ILE A 337 -25.00 13.35 6.17
N SER A 338 -24.70 14.63 6.12
CA SER A 338 -25.64 15.70 5.76
C SER A 338 -25.16 16.38 4.49
N ILE A 339 -26.02 16.45 3.47
CA ILE A 339 -25.77 17.17 2.22
C ILE A 339 -26.83 18.26 2.12
N GLN A 340 -26.42 19.51 2.00
CA GLN A 340 -27.32 20.66 1.94
C GLN A 340 -26.96 21.51 0.72
N ARG A 341 -27.99 22.01 0.03
CA ARG A 341 -27.82 22.98 -1.07
C ARG A 341 -28.46 24.30 -0.68
N GLU A 342 -27.63 25.28 -0.33
CA GLU A 342 -28.05 26.58 0.18
C GLU A 342 -27.71 27.70 -0.82
N PRO A 343 -28.64 28.58 -1.19
CA PRO A 343 -28.32 29.72 -2.05
C PRO A 343 -27.44 30.74 -1.34
N VAL A 344 -26.45 31.29 -2.05
CA VAL A 344 -25.47 32.25 -1.53
C VAL A 344 -26.15 33.49 -0.94
N SER A 345 -27.27 33.93 -1.52
CA SER A 345 -28.00 35.13 -1.11
C SER A 345 -28.90 34.95 0.11
N ALA A 346 -29.16 33.71 0.55
CA ALA A 346 -30.14 33.43 1.60
C ALA A 346 -29.67 32.42 2.65
N VAL A 347 -28.36 32.30 2.87
CA VAL A 347 -27.80 31.64 4.06
C VAL A 347 -28.23 32.45 5.30
N SER A 348 -29.29 32.01 5.97
CA SER A 348 -29.97 32.78 7.02
C SER A 348 -29.60 32.36 8.43
N SER A 349 -29.03 31.17 8.62
CA SER A 349 -28.73 30.60 9.94
C SER A 349 -27.42 29.82 9.97
N ASP A 350 -26.82 29.74 11.16
CA ASP A 350 -25.68 28.87 11.42
C ASP A 350 -26.06 27.40 11.28
N ILE A 351 -25.13 26.59 10.80
CA ILE A 351 -25.35 25.18 10.55
C ILE A 351 -24.72 24.36 11.68
N THR A 352 -25.56 23.61 12.39
CA THR A 352 -25.12 22.63 13.40
C THR A 352 -25.24 21.20 12.88
N PHE A 353 -24.20 20.41 13.01
CA PHE A 353 -24.18 19.01 12.59
C PHE A 353 -23.49 18.11 13.63
N PRO A 354 -23.99 16.89 13.92
CA PRO A 354 -25.27 16.33 13.53
C PRO A 354 -26.45 16.98 14.30
N MET A 355 -27.63 17.03 13.68
CA MET A 355 -28.84 17.57 14.33
C MET A 355 -29.27 16.69 15.52
N ARG A 356 -29.37 17.25 16.72
CA ARG A 356 -29.87 16.53 17.91
C ARG A 356 -31.40 16.38 17.89
N GLY A 357 -31.91 15.27 18.44
CA GLY A 357 -33.35 15.06 18.66
C GLY A 357 -34.18 14.65 17.44
N ARG A 358 -33.59 14.47 16.26
CA ARG A 358 -34.30 13.99 15.06
C ARG A 358 -34.62 12.49 15.17
N ARG A 359 -35.88 12.11 14.93
CA ARG A 359 -36.29 10.69 14.82
C ARG A 359 -35.54 10.03 13.64
N GLY A 360 -34.97 8.84 13.87
CA GLY A 360 -34.18 8.09 12.86
C GLY A 360 -32.66 8.16 13.03
N MET A 361 -32.14 9.02 13.92
CA MET A 361 -30.71 9.04 14.24
C MET A 361 -30.28 7.74 14.95
N LYS A 362 -29.10 7.18 14.68
CA LYS A 362 -28.58 5.99 15.39
C LYS A 362 -28.09 6.34 16.80
N ASP A 363 -28.11 5.37 17.71
CA ASP A 363 -27.82 5.59 19.13
C ASP A 363 -26.41 6.14 19.38
N TRP A 364 -25.41 5.64 18.65
CA TRP A 364 -24.01 6.08 18.78
C TRP A 364 -23.79 7.58 18.44
N VAL A 365 -24.75 8.19 17.75
CA VAL A 365 -24.79 9.62 17.38
C VAL A 365 -25.70 10.40 18.32
N ARG A 366 -26.82 9.81 18.77
CA ARG A 366 -27.74 10.49 19.72
C ARG A 366 -27.05 10.83 21.04
N TYR A 367 -26.19 9.93 21.52
CA TYR A 367 -25.45 10.10 22.76
C TYR A 367 -24.08 10.74 22.57
N SER A 368 -23.70 11.13 21.36
CA SER A 368 -22.39 11.74 21.13
C SER A 368 -22.38 13.22 21.47
N GLU A 369 -21.28 13.67 22.07
CA GLU A 369 -21.02 15.09 22.27
C GLU A 369 -20.42 15.74 21.02
N ASP A 370 -20.09 14.93 20.01
CA ASP A 370 -19.49 15.37 18.75
C ASP A 370 -20.40 16.34 17.98
N ARG A 371 -19.90 17.54 17.68
CA ARG A 371 -20.64 18.62 17.03
C ARG A 371 -19.74 19.49 16.16
N LEU A 372 -20.26 19.89 15.02
CA LEU A 372 -19.75 20.92 14.13
C LEU A 372 -20.70 22.10 14.16
N PHE A 373 -20.13 23.29 14.35
CA PHE A 373 -20.81 24.56 14.21
C PHE A 373 -20.13 25.35 13.09
N LEU A 374 -20.87 25.55 12.00
CA LEU A 374 -20.47 26.34 10.84
C LEU A 374 -21.29 27.63 10.83
N PRO A 375 -20.69 28.76 11.23
CA PRO A 375 -21.42 30.04 11.25
C PRO A 375 -21.59 30.59 9.84
N LYS A 376 -22.68 31.32 9.63
CA LYS A 376 -23.08 31.85 8.32
C LYS A 376 -22.03 32.76 7.67
N GLU A 377 -21.19 33.43 8.45
CA GLU A 377 -20.15 34.36 7.97
C GLU A 377 -19.07 33.63 7.14
N VAL A 378 -18.91 32.32 7.32
CA VAL A 378 -17.98 31.50 6.52
C VAL A 378 -18.51 31.28 5.11
N LEU A 379 -19.82 31.42 4.88
CA LEU A 379 -20.49 31.16 3.60
C LEU A 379 -20.61 32.44 2.74
N SER A 380 -19.49 33.16 2.58
CA SER A 380 -19.36 34.30 1.67
C SER A 380 -18.39 33.98 0.52
N LEU A 381 -18.79 34.27 -0.73
CA LEU A 381 -17.94 34.06 -1.91
C LEU A 381 -16.74 35.02 -1.90
N SER A 382 -15.56 34.51 -2.24
CA SER A 382 -14.38 35.33 -2.52
C SER A 382 -14.59 36.15 -3.80
N SER A 383 -14.59 37.47 -3.70
CA SER A 383 -14.62 38.34 -4.88
C SER A 383 -13.27 38.29 -5.64
N PRO A 384 -13.24 38.11 -6.97
CA PRO A 384 -12.01 38.29 -7.74
C PRO A 384 -11.54 39.75 -7.62
N GLY A 385 -10.30 39.93 -7.18
CA GLY A 385 -9.74 41.20 -6.72
C GLY A 385 -9.89 42.34 -7.73
N LYS A 386 -10.59 43.40 -7.30
CA LYS A 386 -10.40 44.74 -7.83
C LYS A 386 -9.08 45.29 -7.25
N PRO A 387 -8.09 45.72 -8.04
CA PRO A 387 -6.91 46.36 -7.49
C PRO A 387 -7.30 47.65 -6.78
N ALA A 388 -6.71 47.84 -5.60
CA ALA A 388 -6.94 48.99 -4.73
C ALA A 388 -6.71 50.31 -5.49
N ALA A 389 -7.74 51.14 -5.58
CA ALA A 389 -7.62 52.52 -6.03
C ALA A 389 -6.91 53.32 -4.92
N SER A 390 -5.64 53.68 -5.18
CA SER A 390 -4.96 54.77 -4.48
C SER A 390 -5.41 56.11 -5.06
N GLY A 391 -5.47 57.12 -4.21
CA GLY A 391 -6.18 58.38 -4.45
C GLY A 391 -5.54 59.36 -5.43
N ALA A 392 -6.44 60.22 -5.95
CA ALA A 392 -6.31 61.63 -6.30
C ALA A 392 -5.16 62.15 -7.20
N ALA A 393 -5.51 62.69 -8.37
CA ALA A 393 -5.23 64.09 -8.77
C ALA A 393 -6.02 64.44 -10.06
N GLY A 394 -6.35 65.71 -10.25
CA GLY A 394 -7.44 66.18 -11.12
C GLY A 394 -7.12 66.38 -12.60
N SER A 395 -8.17 66.59 -13.40
CA SER A 395 -8.30 67.76 -14.30
C SER A 395 -9.63 67.73 -15.06
N LEU A 396 -10.22 68.92 -15.23
CA LEU A 396 -11.46 69.21 -15.94
C LEU A 396 -11.37 69.04 -17.47
N GLY A 397 -12.50 68.79 -18.13
CA GLY A 397 -12.66 68.99 -19.58
C GLY A 397 -14.06 68.67 -20.13
N ARG A 398 -14.79 69.71 -20.53
CA ARG A 398 -16.14 69.76 -21.13
C ARG A 398 -16.26 69.07 -22.50
N GLY A 399 -17.49 68.64 -22.86
CA GLY A 399 -17.92 68.56 -24.28
C GLY A 399 -19.27 67.87 -24.55
N ARG A 400 -20.35 68.66 -24.71
CA ARG A 400 -21.68 68.27 -25.25
C ARG A 400 -21.57 67.93 -26.75
N GLY A 401 -22.30 66.91 -27.24
CA GLY A 401 -23.40 67.13 -28.19
C GLY A 401 -23.24 66.42 -29.56
N PRO A 402 -24.29 66.28 -30.38
CA PRO A 402 -24.88 64.98 -30.76
C PRO A 402 -24.98 64.72 -32.29
N GLY A 403 -25.35 63.50 -32.71
CA GLY A 403 -25.70 63.20 -34.12
C GLY A 403 -26.36 61.83 -34.36
N THR A 404 -27.48 61.86 -35.06
CA THR A 404 -28.56 60.87 -35.27
C THR A 404 -28.49 60.17 -36.65
N VAL A 405 -28.62 58.82 -36.77
CA VAL A 405 -29.77 58.02 -37.36
C VAL A 405 -29.67 57.76 -38.91
N PRO A 406 -30.28 56.74 -39.59
CA PRO A 406 -30.16 55.25 -39.64
C PRO A 406 -29.99 54.67 -41.13
N PRO A 407 -30.56 53.52 -41.59
CA PRO A 407 -29.88 52.22 -41.82
C PRO A 407 -29.95 51.65 -43.28
N GLY A 408 -29.34 50.48 -43.53
CA GLY A 408 -29.56 49.65 -44.73
C GLY A 408 -28.92 48.24 -44.62
N PRO A 409 -29.50 47.18 -45.24
CA PRO A 409 -29.53 45.82 -44.67
C PRO A 409 -28.51 44.84 -45.27
N GLY A 410 -28.13 43.79 -44.54
CA GLY A 410 -27.23 42.75 -45.06
C GLY A 410 -27.02 41.55 -44.12
N HIS A 411 -27.96 40.61 -44.21
CA HIS A 411 -27.89 39.18 -43.94
C HIS A 411 -27.01 38.60 -42.80
N SER A 412 -27.75 38.03 -41.85
CA SER A 412 -27.41 37.10 -40.79
C SER A 412 -26.64 35.84 -41.23
N HIS A 413 -25.46 35.63 -40.63
CA HIS A 413 -24.91 34.30 -40.34
C HIS A 413 -24.49 34.28 -38.87
N GLN A 414 -25.35 33.75 -38.01
CA GLN A 414 -25.09 33.60 -36.60
C GLN A 414 -24.19 32.37 -36.39
N ARG A 415 -22.89 32.63 -36.31
CA ARG A 415 -21.89 31.68 -35.82
C ARG A 415 -22.11 31.56 -34.31
N LEU A 416 -22.76 30.48 -33.88
CA LEU A 416 -22.86 30.09 -32.48
C LEU A 416 -21.43 29.80 -31.98
N LEU A 417 -20.84 30.79 -31.32
CA LEU A 417 -19.67 30.61 -30.48
C LEU A 417 -20.14 30.14 -29.09
N PRO A 418 -19.35 29.29 -28.42
CA PRO A 418 -19.74 28.57 -27.22
C PRO A 418 -19.96 29.51 -26.03
N ALA A 419 -20.90 29.13 -25.17
CA ALA A 419 -21.22 29.80 -23.91
C ALA A 419 -19.97 30.00 -23.04
N ASP A 420 -19.80 31.22 -22.53
CA ASP A 420 -18.82 31.58 -21.52
C ASP A 420 -18.94 30.68 -20.28
N PRO A 421 -17.82 30.20 -19.70
CA PRO A 421 -17.84 29.41 -18.47
C PRO A 421 -17.57 30.32 -17.27
N GLU A 422 -18.53 31.16 -16.86
CA GLU A 422 -18.36 31.98 -15.63
C GLU A 422 -19.69 32.49 -15.04
N GLU A 423 -20.65 31.58 -14.77
CA GLU A 423 -21.64 31.82 -13.71
C GLU A 423 -21.05 31.32 -12.39
N SER A 424 -20.61 32.23 -11.53
CA SER A 424 -20.38 31.93 -10.11
C SER A 424 -21.61 31.22 -9.57
N SER A 425 -21.49 29.97 -9.12
CA SER A 425 -22.65 29.19 -8.69
C SER A 425 -23.43 29.96 -7.62
N SER A 426 -24.70 30.23 -7.90
CA SER A 426 -25.63 30.92 -6.99
C SER A 426 -25.96 30.13 -5.71
N TYR A 427 -25.33 28.96 -5.53
CA TYR A 427 -25.54 28.02 -4.45
C TYR A 427 -24.21 27.51 -3.89
N PHE A 428 -24.20 27.26 -2.57
CA PHE A 428 -23.25 26.42 -1.87
C PHE A 428 -23.80 25.00 -1.72
N VAL A 429 -22.96 24.01 -2.01
CA VAL A 429 -23.16 22.61 -1.62
C VAL A 429 -22.29 22.35 -0.40
N ILE A 430 -22.96 22.03 0.70
CA ILE A 430 -22.35 21.79 2.01
C ILE A 430 -22.49 20.32 2.34
N GLY A 431 -21.37 19.62 2.43
CA GLY A 431 -21.25 18.24 2.87
C GLY A 431 -20.67 18.18 4.28
N ALA A 432 -21.33 17.49 5.20
CA ALA A 432 -20.79 17.20 6.52
C ALA A 432 -20.89 15.70 6.80
N VAL A 433 -19.79 15.09 7.26
CA VAL A 433 -19.71 13.65 7.55
C VAL A 433 -19.14 13.41 8.93
N LEU A 434 -19.80 12.58 9.72
CA LEU A 434 -19.29 12.05 10.99
C LEU A 434 -19.00 10.56 10.81
N TYR A 435 -17.73 10.18 10.97
CA TYR A 435 -17.26 8.82 10.89
C TYR A 435 -17.11 8.23 12.30
N ARG A 436 -17.72 7.06 12.51
CA ARG A 436 -17.67 6.35 13.80
C ARG A 436 -16.29 5.75 14.08
N THR A 437 -15.70 5.11 13.07
CA THR A 437 -14.58 4.17 13.20
C THR A 437 -13.36 4.52 12.34
N LEU A 438 -13.48 5.52 11.47
CA LEU A 438 -12.41 5.89 10.51
C LEU A 438 -11.10 6.28 11.20
N GLY A 439 -11.14 6.86 12.40
CA GLY A 439 -9.94 7.19 13.18
C GLY A 439 -9.04 5.99 13.51
N LEU A 440 -9.58 4.76 13.52
CA LEU A 440 -8.82 3.53 13.74
C LEU A 440 -8.03 3.07 12.50
N ILE A 441 -8.43 3.55 11.32
CA ILE A 441 -7.97 3.12 10.01
C ILE A 441 -7.01 4.16 9.40
N LEU A 442 -7.20 5.44 9.71
CA LEU A 442 -6.36 6.50 9.15
C LEU A 442 -4.89 6.32 9.56
N PRO A 443 -3.95 6.51 8.63
CA PRO A 443 -2.53 6.47 8.97
C PRO A 443 -2.21 7.57 9.98
N PRO A 444 -1.39 7.28 11.01
CA PRO A 444 -1.04 8.27 12.01
C PRO A 444 -0.29 9.43 11.36
N PRO A 445 -0.61 10.69 11.71
CA PRO A 445 0.01 11.86 11.09
C PRO A 445 1.52 11.92 11.36
N ARG A 446 1.97 11.50 12.55
CA ARG A 446 3.38 11.32 12.93
C ARG A 446 3.49 10.28 14.06
N PRO A 447 4.41 9.31 14.02
CA PRO A 447 4.71 8.49 15.19
C PRO A 447 5.27 9.36 16.33
N PRO A 448 4.85 9.20 17.60
CA PRO A 448 3.94 8.20 18.18
C PRO A 448 2.47 8.66 18.33
N LEU A 449 2.03 9.71 17.62
CA LEU A 449 0.67 10.26 17.73
C LEU A 449 -0.37 9.31 17.12
N ALA A 450 -1.53 9.19 17.79
CA ALA A 450 -2.67 8.40 17.34
C ALA A 450 -3.94 9.25 17.33
N VAL A 451 -4.90 8.92 16.48
CA VAL A 451 -6.21 9.59 16.45
C VAL A 451 -7.05 9.07 17.61
N THR A 452 -7.33 9.92 18.59
CA THR A 452 -8.01 9.56 19.84
C THR A 452 -9.50 9.94 19.87
N SER A 453 -10.01 10.55 18.81
CA SER A 453 -11.41 10.93 18.66
C SER A 453 -12.06 10.30 17.43
N ARG A 454 -13.37 10.53 17.27
CA ARG A 454 -14.04 10.30 15.98
C ARG A 454 -13.55 11.31 14.95
N VAL A 455 -13.78 10.99 13.68
CA VAL A 455 -13.36 11.84 12.56
C VAL A 455 -14.57 12.54 12.00
N MET A 456 -14.47 13.86 11.82
CA MET A 456 -15.50 14.67 11.21
C MET A 456 -14.91 15.45 10.04
N THR A 457 -15.62 15.47 8.91
CA THR A 457 -15.24 16.22 7.72
C THR A 457 -16.36 17.18 7.33
N VAL A 458 -15.97 18.36 6.86
CA VAL A 458 -16.87 19.36 6.30
C VAL A 458 -16.29 19.87 4.99
N THR A 459 -17.10 19.88 3.94
CA THR A 459 -16.70 20.30 2.60
C THR A 459 -17.74 21.28 2.08
N VAL A 460 -17.27 22.39 1.50
CA VAL A 460 -18.13 23.44 0.95
C VAL A 460 -17.64 23.76 -0.45
N ARG A 461 -18.51 23.60 -1.46
CA ARG A 461 -18.26 24.04 -2.84
C ARG A 461 -19.32 25.03 -3.29
N PRO A 462 -18.96 26.13 -3.97
CA PRO A 462 -17.60 26.59 -4.28
C PRO A 462 -16.83 27.00 -3.01
N PRO A 463 -15.48 27.04 -3.06
CA PRO A 463 -14.68 27.41 -1.89
C PRO A 463 -15.00 28.82 -1.40
N THR A 464 -14.97 29.00 -0.07
CA THR A 464 -15.31 30.26 0.58
C THR A 464 -14.07 31.11 0.89
N GLN A 465 -14.26 32.40 1.15
CA GLN A 465 -13.15 33.30 1.48
C GLN A 465 -12.54 32.93 2.84
N PRO A 466 -11.20 32.79 2.97
CA PRO A 466 -10.57 32.57 4.27
C PRO A 466 -10.64 33.86 5.09
N LEU A 467 -11.56 33.93 6.05
CA LEU A 467 -11.58 35.02 7.02
C LEU A 467 -10.43 34.87 8.04
N ALA A 468 -9.93 36.02 8.49
CA ALA A 468 -8.84 36.16 9.44
C ALA A 468 -9.32 35.88 10.87
N GLU A 469 -9.86 34.69 11.15
CA GLU A 469 -10.07 34.09 12.49
C GLU A 469 -10.84 32.76 12.33
N PRO A 470 -10.67 31.78 13.24
CA PRO A 470 -11.34 30.50 13.13
C PRO A 470 -12.81 30.63 13.55
N LEU A 471 -13.71 30.70 12.58
CA LEU A 471 -15.15 30.76 12.82
C LEU A 471 -15.78 29.36 12.96
N ILE A 472 -15.15 28.31 12.44
CA ILE A 472 -15.68 26.94 12.53
C ILE A 472 -15.29 26.32 13.87
N THR A 473 -16.29 25.91 14.65
CA THR A 473 -16.08 25.21 15.92
C THR A 473 -16.39 23.74 15.76
N VAL A 474 -15.45 22.89 16.16
CA VAL A 474 -15.60 21.42 16.15
C VAL A 474 -15.36 20.90 17.56
N GLU A 475 -16.39 20.27 18.14
CA GLU A 475 -16.35 19.57 19.42
C GLU A 475 -16.28 18.06 19.14
N LEU A 476 -15.28 17.37 19.66
CA LEU A 476 -15.11 15.92 19.50
C LEU A 476 -14.83 15.26 20.84
N SER A 477 -15.49 14.13 21.08
CA SER A 477 -15.35 13.31 22.28
C SER A 477 -14.15 12.38 22.12
N TYR A 478 -13.38 12.19 23.20
CA TYR A 478 -12.31 11.20 23.24
C TYR A 478 -12.89 9.78 23.29
N ILE A 479 -12.31 8.86 22.50
CA ILE A 479 -12.70 7.45 22.44
C ILE A 479 -12.00 6.63 23.54
N ILE A 480 -10.87 7.12 24.08
CA ILE A 480 -10.06 6.44 25.10
C ILE A 480 -9.83 7.40 26.28
N ASN A 481 -10.13 6.97 27.51
CA ASN A 481 -9.65 7.63 28.72
C ASN A 481 -8.13 7.43 28.83
N VAL A 482 -7.34 8.36 28.33
CA VAL A 482 -5.88 8.31 28.49
C VAL A 482 -5.52 8.69 29.93
N SER A 483 -5.53 7.72 30.83
CA SER A 483 -4.92 7.83 32.17
C SER A 483 -3.40 7.63 32.06
N GLY A 484 -2.74 8.52 31.33
CA GLY A 484 -1.30 8.44 31.04
C GLY A 484 -0.67 9.76 30.60
N ALA A 485 -1.34 10.89 30.77
CA ALA A 485 -0.65 12.18 30.77
C ALA A 485 0.06 12.31 32.12
N LEU A 486 1.40 12.33 32.06
CA LEU A 486 2.26 12.77 33.15
C LEU A 486 1.65 14.04 33.78
N GLY A 487 1.61 14.04 35.12
CA GLY A 487 0.83 14.96 35.91
C GLY A 487 1.08 16.44 35.62
N GLY A 488 0.04 17.24 35.90
CA GLY A 488 0.11 18.69 35.97
C GLY A 488 -0.46 19.41 34.75
N ASP A 489 -1.79 19.38 34.59
CA ASP A 489 -2.64 20.57 34.76
C ASP A 489 -4.07 20.25 34.32
N ARG A 490 -5.05 20.76 35.07
CA ARG A 490 -6.43 20.91 34.58
C ARG A 490 -6.44 22.00 33.49
N GLY A 491 -5.91 21.66 32.32
CA GLY A 491 -5.95 22.50 31.13
C GLY A 491 -7.12 22.10 30.26
N TYR A 492 -8.15 22.94 30.23
CA TYR A 492 -9.04 23.01 29.07
C TYR A 492 -8.17 23.21 27.83
N ALA A 493 -8.01 22.18 27.00
CA ALA A 493 -7.40 22.35 25.69
C ALA A 493 -8.39 23.16 24.82
N PRO A 494 -7.95 24.27 24.19
CA PRO A 494 -8.85 25.12 23.42
C PRO A 494 -9.39 24.36 22.21
N ALA A 495 -10.65 24.62 21.88
CA ALA A 495 -11.32 24.12 20.69
C ALA A 495 -10.43 24.34 19.44
N GLY A 496 -10.24 23.28 18.66
CA GLY A 496 -9.42 23.30 17.47
C GLY A 496 -9.97 24.30 16.43
N ALA A 497 -9.28 25.42 16.29
CA ALA A 497 -9.52 26.46 15.32
C ALA A 497 -9.22 25.99 13.87
N ALA A 498 -10.25 25.80 13.04
CA ALA A 498 -10.05 25.58 11.61
C ALA A 498 -9.60 26.89 10.92
N LYS A 499 -8.43 26.88 10.27
CA LYS A 499 -7.85 28.05 9.59
C LYS A 499 -7.98 27.90 8.07
N GLY A 500 -8.87 28.69 7.45
CA GLY A 500 -8.99 28.95 6.01
C GLY A 500 -9.29 27.74 5.11
N LEU A 501 -10.48 27.71 4.50
CA LEU A 501 -10.90 26.65 3.59
C LEU A 501 -10.09 26.66 2.29
N SER A 502 -9.30 25.61 2.08
CA SER A 502 -8.98 25.11 0.74
C SER A 502 -9.04 23.58 0.79
N ASP A 503 -9.91 22.99 -0.03
CA ASP A 503 -10.12 21.56 -0.39
C ASP A 503 -9.50 20.48 0.56
N GLY A 504 -10.37 19.64 1.15
CA GLY A 504 -9.96 18.34 1.71
C GLY A 504 -9.38 18.27 3.13
N GLN A 505 -9.74 19.16 4.07
CA GLN A 505 -9.17 19.09 5.43
C GLN A 505 -9.93 18.16 6.39
N VAL A 506 -9.17 17.25 7.03
CA VAL A 506 -9.65 16.38 8.13
C VAL A 506 -9.34 17.05 9.47
N VAL A 507 -10.36 17.26 10.31
CA VAL A 507 -10.18 17.83 11.65
C VAL A 507 -9.93 16.69 12.65
N CYS A 508 -8.68 16.59 13.11
CA CYS A 508 -8.26 15.71 14.20
C CYS A 508 -8.19 16.50 15.53
N PRO A 509 -8.29 15.84 16.69
CA PRO A 509 -8.50 16.47 18.00
C PRO A 509 -7.34 17.38 18.46
N ASP A 510 -6.19 17.35 17.78
CA ASP A 510 -5.04 18.24 18.02
C ASP A 510 -5.19 19.64 17.39
N GLY A 511 -6.36 19.99 16.84
CA GLY A 511 -6.64 21.31 16.27
C GLY A 511 -5.77 21.66 15.05
N ARG A 512 -5.21 20.66 14.36
CA ARG A 512 -4.42 20.85 13.13
C ARG A 512 -5.13 20.26 11.93
N LEU A 513 -5.35 21.11 10.93
CA LEU A 513 -5.82 20.72 9.62
C LEU A 513 -4.68 20.05 8.87
N ASN A 514 -4.83 18.77 8.55
CA ASN A 514 -3.99 18.12 7.54
C ASN A 514 -4.69 18.26 6.19
N ARG A 515 -3.88 18.68 5.20
CA ARG A 515 -4.24 18.89 3.81
C ARG A 515 -4.21 17.59 3.01
#